data_AF-A0A1I1LL36-F1
#
_entry.id   AF-A0A1I1LL36-F1
#
_cell.length_a   1.000
_cell.length_b   1.000
_cell.length_c   1.000
_cell.angle_alpha   90.00
_cell.angle_beta   90.00
_cell.angle_gamma   90.00
#
_symmetry.space_group_name_H-M   'P 1'
#
loop_
_entity.id
_entity.type
_entity.pdbx_description
1 polymer ?
#
loop_
_entity_poly.entity_id
_entity_poly.type
_entity_poly.pdbx_seq_one_letter_code
_entity_poly.pdbx_strand_id
1 'polypeptide(L)'
;MRASITALLLALSAAAPHAGAGTYPGSLAVDAIRGSIAARDCATAVKRLKSALENDYPEAALLAGSMYENGICVKRDWQRAVGFYVQAYDGGEKEGAARVAAGYADPANGPDVAAALWWSWKTEGFRVAQCSVPLEARADPDRFVAALAAWPKQQLAVCNYLAGVLATIAAEVKYPELASAHGIGGDVTLRFLAGVPRIELQRGESREYELVGWVSADMLRDRKARRMADGFEQALSSVANRALARYPHPGSIAADALLQVKYNFHMEGQMAR
;
A
#
# COMPACT_ATOMS: atom_id res chain seq x y z
N MET A 1 2.96 19.14 -33.65
CA MET A 1 2.71 19.62 -32.27
C MET A 1 3.09 18.48 -31.33
N ARG A 2 4.29 18.55 -30.73
CA ARG A 2 4.79 17.56 -29.76
C ARG A 2 4.47 18.11 -28.36
N ALA A 3 3.53 17.49 -27.66
CA ALA A 3 3.33 17.76 -26.24
C ALA A 3 4.45 17.04 -25.48
N SER A 4 5.35 17.82 -24.87
CA SER A 4 6.50 17.31 -24.12
C SER A 4 6.05 16.47 -22.92
N ILE A 5 6.61 15.27 -22.82
CA ILE A 5 6.39 14.24 -21.80
C ILE A 5 7.09 14.58 -20.45
N THR A 6 7.64 15.78 -20.30
CA THR A 6 8.68 16.09 -19.31
C THR A 6 8.22 16.94 -18.11
N ALA A 7 6.93 16.95 -17.77
CA ALA A 7 6.38 17.94 -16.82
C ALA A 7 5.79 17.41 -15.51
N LEU A 8 5.99 16.14 -15.14
CA LEU A 8 5.44 15.61 -13.87
C LEU A 8 6.41 14.76 -13.03
N LEU A 9 7.72 15.03 -13.14
CA LEU A 9 8.75 14.28 -12.38
C LEU A 9 9.68 15.15 -11.53
N LEU A 10 9.40 16.45 -11.40
CA LEU A 10 10.18 17.37 -10.56
C LEU A 10 9.31 17.92 -9.42
N ALA A 11 9.25 17.17 -8.33
CA ALA A 11 9.01 17.72 -7.01
C ALA A 11 10.30 17.60 -6.20
N LEU A 12 10.79 18.75 -5.74
CA LEU A 12 11.96 18.93 -4.88
C LEU A 12 11.84 18.09 -3.60
N SER A 13 12.97 17.56 -3.13
CA SER A 13 13.20 17.52 -1.68
C SER A 13 14.70 17.55 -1.37
N ALA A 14 15.14 18.68 -0.82
CA ALA A 14 16.33 18.74 0.00
C ALA A 14 16.11 17.82 1.21
N ALA A 15 16.96 16.82 1.38
CA ALA A 15 16.83 15.83 2.44
C ALA A 15 17.16 16.46 3.79
N ALA A 16 16.13 16.71 4.60
CA ALA A 16 16.27 16.71 6.06
C ALA A 16 16.13 15.26 6.55
N PRO A 17 16.92 14.82 7.55
CA PRO A 17 16.87 13.45 8.03
C PRO A 17 15.60 13.26 8.87
N HIS A 18 14.61 12.55 8.35
CA HIS A 18 13.43 12.15 9.12
C HIS A 18 13.52 10.66 9.44
N ALA A 19 13.68 10.39 10.73
CA ALA A 19 13.70 9.07 11.32
C ALA A 19 12.26 8.57 11.54
N GLY A 20 11.99 7.33 11.16
CA GLY A 20 10.94 6.47 11.72
C GLY A 20 9.49 6.72 11.26
N ALA A 21 8.78 5.62 10.99
CA ALA A 21 7.33 5.58 10.81
C ALA A 21 6.62 6.01 12.10
N GLY A 22 5.52 6.77 11.95
CA GLY A 22 4.63 7.12 13.06
C GLY A 22 5.19 8.11 14.08
N THR A 23 4.80 9.38 14.02
CA THR A 23 4.90 10.27 15.18
C THR A 23 3.68 10.05 16.08
N TYR A 24 3.88 9.88 17.39
CA TYR A 24 2.76 9.76 18.33
C TYR A 24 1.71 10.88 18.15
N PRO A 25 2.09 12.17 17.99
CA PRO A 25 1.13 13.23 17.66
C PRO A 25 0.40 13.05 16.32
N GLY A 26 1.07 12.57 15.27
CA GLY A 26 0.49 12.31 13.95
C GLY A 26 -0.59 11.24 13.99
N SER A 27 -0.35 10.14 14.71
CA SER A 27 -1.33 9.06 14.89
C SER A 27 -2.62 9.55 15.58
N LEU A 28 -2.49 10.34 16.66
CA LEU A 28 -3.63 10.93 17.37
C LEU A 28 -4.44 11.90 16.50
N ALA A 29 -3.75 12.70 15.68
CA ALA A 29 -4.40 13.62 14.76
C ALA A 29 -5.24 12.84 13.73
N VAL A 30 -4.67 11.78 13.15
CA VAL A 30 -5.36 10.89 12.20
C VAL A 30 -6.59 10.24 12.83
N ASP A 31 -6.50 9.73 14.06
CA ASP A 31 -7.63 9.11 14.75
C ASP A 31 -8.76 10.11 15.03
N ALA A 32 -8.42 11.33 15.44
CA ALA A 32 -9.40 12.40 15.63
C ALA A 32 -10.11 12.79 14.32
N ILE A 33 -9.41 12.76 13.18
CA ILE A 33 -10.00 13.02 11.85
C ILE A 33 -10.93 11.86 11.47
N ARG A 34 -10.48 10.60 11.60
CA ARG A 34 -11.29 9.40 11.32
C ARG A 34 -12.55 9.36 12.18
N GLY A 35 -12.45 9.69 13.47
CA GLY A 35 -13.61 9.80 14.36
C GLY A 35 -14.63 10.83 13.87
N SER A 36 -14.16 11.96 13.32
CA SER A 36 -15.05 12.99 12.74
C SER A 36 -15.74 12.50 11.47
N ILE A 37 -15.00 11.79 10.60
CA ILE A 37 -15.56 11.15 9.39
C ILE A 37 -16.63 10.12 9.79
N ALA A 38 -16.36 9.27 10.77
CA ALA A 38 -17.30 8.25 11.26
C ALA A 38 -18.57 8.89 11.85
N ALA A 39 -18.43 10.03 12.54
CA ALA A 39 -19.53 10.85 13.03
C ALA A 39 -20.26 11.65 11.91
N ARG A 40 -19.82 11.51 10.65
CA ARG A 40 -20.31 12.29 9.49
C ARG A 40 -20.14 13.80 9.62
N ASP A 41 -19.21 14.25 10.47
CA ASP A 41 -18.84 15.65 10.62
C ASP A 41 -17.66 16.00 9.71
N CYS A 42 -17.97 16.18 8.42
CA CYS A 42 -16.96 16.50 7.41
C CYS A 42 -16.32 17.88 7.61
N ALA A 43 -17.04 18.84 8.19
CA ALA A 43 -16.49 20.16 8.46
C ALA A 43 -15.36 20.09 9.50
N THR A 44 -15.60 19.38 10.60
CA THR A 44 -14.57 19.15 11.62
C THR A 44 -13.45 18.25 11.09
N ALA A 45 -13.75 17.22 10.32
CA ALA A 45 -12.74 16.35 9.71
C ALA A 45 -11.75 17.15 8.84
N VAL A 46 -12.26 17.98 7.94
CA VAL A 46 -11.43 18.82 7.04
C VAL A 46 -10.65 19.86 7.84
N LYS A 47 -11.25 20.49 8.87
CA LYS A 47 -10.54 21.44 9.73
C LYS A 47 -9.36 20.78 10.47
N ARG A 48 -9.57 19.59 11.04
CA ARG A 48 -8.53 18.82 11.74
C ARG A 48 -7.45 18.34 10.78
N LEU A 49 -7.85 17.88 9.59
CA LEU A 49 -6.90 17.48 8.54
C LEU A 49 -5.99 18.63 8.14
N LYS A 50 -6.54 19.83 7.92
CA LYS A 50 -5.74 21.02 7.59
C LYS A 50 -4.70 21.30 8.68
N SER A 51 -5.10 21.28 9.95
CA SER A 51 -4.18 21.48 11.06
C SER A 51 -3.09 20.41 11.15
N ALA A 52 -3.44 19.14 10.88
CA ALA A 52 -2.46 18.05 10.88
C ALA A 52 -1.45 18.17 9.73
N LEU A 53 -1.90 18.61 8.55
CA LEU A 53 -1.03 18.89 7.41
C LEU A 53 -0.11 20.11 7.64
N GLU A 54 -0.57 21.13 8.37
CA GLU A 54 0.25 22.28 8.78
C GLU A 54 1.39 21.90 9.76
N ASN A 55 1.30 20.73 10.40
CA ASN A 55 2.35 20.18 11.25
C ASN A 55 3.23 19.15 10.52
N ASP A 56 3.09 19.04 9.19
CA ASP A 56 3.86 18.13 8.34
C ASP A 56 3.78 16.64 8.75
N TYR A 57 2.68 16.22 9.37
CA TYR A 57 2.49 14.81 9.77
C TYR A 57 2.32 13.90 8.54
N PRO A 58 3.25 12.96 8.29
CA PRO A 58 3.19 12.07 7.14
C PRO A 58 1.93 11.19 7.11
N GLU A 59 1.42 10.77 8.27
CA GLU A 59 0.21 9.97 8.43
C GLU A 59 -1.04 10.77 8.05
N ALA A 60 -1.04 12.07 8.33
CA ALA A 60 -2.11 12.97 7.92
C ALA A 60 -2.08 13.22 6.41
N ALA A 61 -0.88 13.31 5.80
CA ALA A 61 -0.73 13.35 4.35
C ALA A 61 -1.25 12.05 3.71
N LEU A 62 -0.92 10.89 4.27
CA LEU A 62 -1.45 9.60 3.80
C LEU A 62 -2.99 9.56 3.87
N LEU A 63 -3.58 10.03 4.97
CA LEU A 63 -5.03 10.14 5.12
C LEU A 63 -5.65 11.14 4.12
N ALA A 64 -5.01 12.30 3.92
CA ALA A 64 -5.45 13.30 2.94
C ALA A 64 -5.51 12.70 1.53
N GLY A 65 -4.48 11.96 1.14
CA GLY A 65 -4.44 11.22 -0.13
C GLY A 65 -5.65 10.31 -0.26
N SER A 66 -5.95 9.49 0.75
CA SER A 66 -7.11 8.59 0.76
C SER A 66 -8.45 9.33 0.67
N MET A 67 -8.58 10.45 1.37
CA MET A 67 -9.79 11.27 1.32
C MET A 67 -10.03 11.83 -0.09
N TYR A 68 -8.99 12.32 -0.77
CA TYR A 68 -9.10 12.82 -2.14
C TYR A 68 -9.25 11.71 -3.19
N GLU A 69 -8.61 10.54 -3.00
CA GLU A 69 -8.77 9.37 -3.90
C GLU A 69 -10.23 8.88 -3.91
N ASN A 70 -10.86 8.83 -2.73
CA ASN A 70 -12.18 8.22 -2.52
C ASN A 70 -13.33 9.25 -2.43
N GLY A 71 -13.03 10.55 -2.37
CA GLY A 71 -14.04 11.59 -2.20
C GLY A 71 -14.69 11.60 -0.80
N ILE A 72 -13.94 11.23 0.24
CA ILE A 72 -14.42 11.21 1.62
C ILE A 72 -14.33 12.61 2.21
N CYS A 73 -15.47 13.25 2.49
CA CYS A 73 -15.59 14.62 3.02
C CYS A 73 -14.97 15.74 2.16
N VAL A 74 -14.37 15.39 1.01
CA VAL A 74 -13.84 16.31 0.00
C VAL A 74 -14.28 15.82 -1.38
N LYS A 75 -14.22 16.69 -2.39
CA LYS A 75 -14.45 16.26 -3.78
C LYS A 75 -13.32 15.36 -4.22
N ARG A 76 -13.65 14.22 -4.86
CA ARG A 76 -12.66 13.30 -5.43
C ARG A 76 -11.72 14.04 -6.39
N ASP A 77 -10.42 13.89 -6.19
CA ASP A 77 -9.37 14.50 -7.00
C ASP A 77 -8.09 13.63 -6.93
N TRP A 78 -7.90 12.80 -7.95
CA TRP A 78 -6.76 11.88 -8.01
C TRP A 78 -5.41 12.61 -8.05
N GLN A 79 -5.32 13.74 -8.77
CA GLN A 79 -4.05 14.47 -8.90
C GLN A 79 -3.63 15.09 -7.56
N ARG A 80 -4.57 15.60 -6.78
CA ARG A 80 -4.29 16.01 -5.40
C ARG A 80 -3.92 14.84 -4.51
N ALA A 81 -4.60 13.69 -4.66
CA ALA A 81 -4.30 12.50 -3.86
C ALA A 81 -2.84 12.05 -4.06
N VAL A 82 -2.36 12.03 -5.30
CA VAL A 82 -0.95 11.72 -5.62
C VAL A 82 0.00 12.64 -4.86
N GLY A 83 -0.24 13.95 -4.88
CA GLY A 83 0.62 14.91 -4.17
C GLY A 83 0.75 14.60 -2.68
N PHE A 84 -0.37 14.29 -2.02
CA PHE A 84 -0.37 13.92 -0.60
C PHE A 84 0.27 12.56 -0.32
N TYR A 85 0.10 11.57 -1.21
CA TYR A 85 0.77 10.28 -1.05
C TYR A 85 2.28 10.36 -1.24
N VAL A 86 2.75 11.21 -2.17
CA VAL A 86 4.17 11.50 -2.34
C VAL A 86 4.72 12.18 -1.09
N GLN A 87 4.02 13.20 -0.57
CA GLN A 87 4.38 13.85 0.68
C GLN A 87 4.47 12.86 1.85
N ALA A 88 3.52 11.93 1.95
CA ALA A 88 3.54 10.87 2.97
C ALA A 88 4.78 9.97 2.82
N TYR A 89 5.06 9.51 1.60
CA TYR A 89 6.22 8.65 1.31
C TYR A 89 7.56 9.34 1.65
N ASP A 90 7.70 10.61 1.27
CA ASP A 90 8.89 11.42 1.54
C ASP A 90 9.04 11.71 3.04
N GLY A 91 7.92 11.80 3.76
CA GLY A 91 7.85 11.90 5.22
C GLY A 91 8.10 10.58 5.97
N GLY A 92 8.27 9.46 5.27
CA GLY A 92 8.58 8.14 5.87
C GLY A 92 7.44 7.11 5.81
N GLU A 93 6.23 7.51 5.45
CA GLU A 93 5.07 6.61 5.32
C GLU A 93 5.13 5.83 4.00
N LYS A 94 5.77 4.65 4.04
CA LYS A 94 6.03 3.83 2.85
C LYS A 94 4.76 3.40 2.11
N GLU A 95 3.60 3.38 2.78
CA GLU A 95 2.28 3.15 2.16
C GLU A 95 2.01 4.14 1.01
N GLY A 96 2.53 5.38 1.09
CA GLY A 96 2.37 6.39 0.06
C GLY A 96 2.82 5.91 -1.33
N ALA A 97 3.97 5.21 -1.42
CA ALA A 97 4.44 4.68 -2.71
C ALA A 97 3.49 3.61 -3.28
N ALA A 98 2.96 2.74 -2.41
CA ALA A 98 2.03 1.70 -2.81
C ALA A 98 0.71 2.31 -3.32
N ARG A 99 0.20 3.36 -2.67
CA ARG A 99 -1.00 4.10 -3.11
C ARG A 99 -0.81 4.76 -4.47
N VAL A 100 0.34 5.40 -4.69
CA VAL A 100 0.66 6.02 -5.98
C VAL A 100 0.80 4.97 -7.09
N ALA A 101 1.50 3.87 -6.83
CA ALA A 101 1.64 2.76 -7.77
C ALA A 101 0.28 2.14 -8.14
N ALA A 102 -0.53 1.83 -7.14
CA ALA A 102 -1.87 1.26 -7.33
C ALA A 102 -2.77 2.18 -8.15
N GLY A 103 -2.76 3.48 -7.89
CA GLY A 103 -3.62 4.42 -8.59
C GLY A 103 -3.15 4.77 -10.01
N TYR A 104 -1.84 4.78 -10.30
CA TYR A 104 -1.36 4.91 -11.69
C TYR A 104 -1.56 3.64 -12.53
N ALA A 105 -1.62 2.47 -11.90
CA ALA A 105 -1.98 1.24 -12.59
C ALA A 105 -3.48 1.16 -12.92
N ASP A 106 -4.32 1.94 -12.22
CA ASP A 106 -5.78 1.89 -12.30
C ASP A 106 -6.30 2.63 -13.54
N PRO A 107 -7.06 1.95 -14.43
CA PRO A 107 -7.64 2.61 -15.61
C PRO A 107 -8.59 3.77 -15.25
N ALA A 108 -9.20 3.78 -14.06
CA ALA A 108 -10.15 4.82 -13.64
C ALA A 108 -9.50 6.18 -13.33
N ASN A 109 -8.17 6.22 -13.18
CA ASN A 109 -7.43 7.40 -12.75
C ASN A 109 -6.61 8.05 -13.89
N GLY A 110 -6.73 7.56 -15.13
CA GLY A 110 -5.86 7.96 -16.23
C GLY A 110 -4.51 7.28 -16.08
N PRO A 111 -4.40 6.00 -16.48
CA PRO A 111 -3.28 5.15 -16.09
C PRO A 111 -1.96 5.64 -16.72
N ASP A 112 -0.89 5.51 -15.94
CA ASP A 112 0.49 5.75 -16.38
C ASP A 112 1.32 4.53 -15.97
N VAL A 113 1.59 3.65 -16.94
CA VAL A 113 2.32 2.40 -16.71
C VAL A 113 3.74 2.65 -16.21
N ALA A 114 4.41 3.70 -16.69
CA ALA A 114 5.76 4.01 -16.27
C ALA A 114 5.79 4.48 -14.82
N ALA A 115 4.87 5.38 -14.45
CA ALA A 115 4.74 5.84 -13.08
C ALA A 115 4.32 4.69 -12.14
N ALA A 116 3.36 3.86 -12.54
CA ALA A 116 2.93 2.69 -11.77
C ALA A 116 4.11 1.76 -11.44
N LEU A 117 4.92 1.42 -12.45
CA LEU A 117 6.09 0.55 -12.28
C LEU A 117 7.19 1.22 -11.45
N TRP A 118 7.45 2.51 -11.69
CA TRP A 118 8.44 3.27 -10.94
C TRP A 118 8.14 3.28 -9.44
N TRP A 119 6.90 3.61 -9.07
CA TRP A 119 6.45 3.62 -7.68
C TRP A 119 6.34 2.21 -7.09
N SER A 120 6.02 1.20 -7.90
CA SER A 120 6.02 -0.19 -7.45
C SER A 120 7.41 -0.64 -7.01
N TRP A 121 8.49 -0.24 -7.69
CA TRP A 121 9.86 -0.54 -7.26
C TRP A 121 10.26 0.10 -5.93
N LYS A 122 9.54 1.15 -5.50
CA LYS A 122 9.67 1.79 -4.18
C LYS A 122 8.79 1.15 -3.10
N THR A 123 7.92 0.23 -3.49
CA THR A 123 7.01 -0.48 -2.60
C THR A 123 7.66 -1.77 -2.10
N GLU A 124 7.45 -2.09 -0.82
CA GLU A 124 7.90 -3.36 -0.25
C GLU A 124 7.14 -4.53 -0.88
N GLY A 125 7.85 -5.64 -1.13
CA GLY A 125 7.25 -6.85 -1.72
C GLY A 125 7.15 -6.85 -3.25
N PHE A 126 7.30 -5.71 -3.95
CA PHE A 126 7.35 -5.72 -5.42
C PHE A 126 8.74 -6.13 -5.93
N ARG A 127 8.94 -7.44 -6.14
CA ARG A 127 10.19 -8.02 -6.65
C ARG A 127 9.89 -9.04 -7.76
N VAL A 128 9.21 -8.56 -8.80
CA VAL A 128 8.77 -9.36 -9.94
C VAL A 128 9.89 -9.41 -10.98
N ALA A 129 10.54 -10.57 -11.14
CA ALA A 129 11.72 -10.73 -11.99
C ALA A 129 11.48 -10.34 -13.46
N GLN A 130 10.33 -10.74 -14.02
CA GLN A 130 9.97 -10.39 -15.41
C GLN A 130 9.66 -8.90 -15.63
N CYS A 131 9.58 -8.11 -14.55
CA CYS A 131 9.35 -6.67 -14.58
C CYS A 131 10.58 -5.87 -14.11
N SER A 132 11.77 -6.48 -14.09
CA SER A 132 13.00 -5.82 -13.67
C SER A 132 13.56 -4.88 -14.73
N VAL A 133 13.88 -3.65 -14.31
CA VAL A 133 14.75 -2.74 -15.04
C VAL A 133 16.16 -2.73 -14.41
N PRO A 134 17.21 -2.29 -15.13
CA PRO A 134 18.55 -2.11 -14.57
C PRO A 134 18.54 -1.22 -13.32
N LEU A 135 19.43 -1.48 -12.36
CA LEU A 135 19.42 -0.79 -11.06
C LEU A 135 19.64 0.72 -11.20
N GLU A 136 20.55 1.11 -12.09
CA GLU A 136 20.85 2.49 -12.43
C GLU A 136 19.65 3.22 -13.06
N ALA A 137 18.77 2.50 -13.75
CA ALA A 137 17.54 3.06 -14.30
C ALA A 137 16.47 3.27 -13.23
N ARG A 138 16.55 2.64 -12.05
CA ARG A 138 15.58 2.83 -10.95
C ARG A 138 15.82 4.11 -10.14
N ALA A 139 16.97 4.74 -10.31
CA ALA A 139 17.35 5.96 -9.61
C ALA A 139 17.08 7.23 -10.42
N ASP A 140 16.84 7.10 -11.73
CA ASP A 140 16.61 8.21 -12.65
C ASP A 140 15.31 7.98 -13.45
N PRO A 141 14.29 8.86 -13.33
CA PRO A 141 13.01 8.68 -14.00
C PRO A 141 13.10 8.61 -15.53
N ASP A 142 13.99 9.40 -16.15
CA ASP A 142 14.13 9.44 -17.60
C ASP A 142 14.76 8.15 -18.12
N ARG A 143 15.78 7.64 -17.43
CA ARG A 143 16.38 6.33 -17.72
C ARG A 143 15.39 5.19 -17.50
N PHE A 144 14.52 5.30 -16.51
CA PHE A 144 13.47 4.31 -16.28
C PHE A 144 12.49 4.25 -17.44
N VAL A 145 11.97 5.41 -17.86
CA VAL A 145 11.05 5.52 -19.00
C VAL A 145 11.73 5.02 -20.28
N ALA A 146 13.00 5.36 -20.49
CA ALA A 146 13.78 4.87 -21.63
C ALA A 146 13.95 3.33 -21.61
N ALA A 147 14.19 2.74 -20.43
CA ALA A 147 14.28 1.28 -20.29
C ALA A 147 12.96 0.59 -20.62
N LEU A 148 11.82 1.16 -20.20
CA LEU A 148 10.49 0.63 -20.50
C LEU A 148 10.09 0.80 -21.97
N ALA A 149 10.61 1.81 -22.67
CA ALA A 149 10.30 2.03 -24.09
C ALA A 149 10.76 0.88 -24.99
N ALA A 150 11.76 0.10 -24.55
CA ALA A 150 12.24 -1.09 -25.25
C ALA A 150 11.37 -2.34 -25.01
N TRP A 151 10.39 -2.29 -24.10
CA TRP A 151 9.62 -3.47 -23.73
C TRP A 151 8.47 -3.75 -24.70
N PRO A 152 8.15 -5.03 -24.96
CA PRO A 152 6.92 -5.41 -25.64
C PRO A 152 5.69 -4.89 -24.91
N LYS A 153 4.66 -4.46 -25.67
CA LYS A 153 3.38 -3.99 -25.10
C LYS A 153 2.73 -5.02 -24.16
N GLN A 154 2.87 -6.31 -24.48
CA GLN A 154 2.35 -7.39 -23.64
C GLN A 154 3.07 -7.44 -22.29
N GLN A 155 4.41 -7.27 -22.27
CA GLN A 155 5.17 -7.22 -21.03
C GLN A 155 4.76 -6.02 -20.17
N LEU A 156 4.57 -4.84 -20.78
CA LEU A 156 4.07 -3.65 -20.09
C LEU A 156 2.68 -3.89 -19.48
N ALA A 157 1.76 -4.54 -20.20
CA ALA A 157 0.43 -4.87 -19.69
C ALA A 157 0.49 -5.84 -18.50
N VAL A 158 1.29 -6.91 -18.61
CA VAL A 158 1.54 -7.86 -17.51
C VAL A 158 2.11 -7.14 -16.29
N CYS A 159 3.16 -6.36 -16.48
CA CYS A 159 3.82 -5.67 -15.38
C CYS A 159 2.94 -4.59 -14.74
N ASN A 160 2.11 -3.87 -15.51
CA ASN A 160 1.14 -2.92 -14.96
C ASN A 160 0.08 -3.61 -14.09
N TYR A 161 -0.46 -4.74 -14.57
CA TYR A 161 -1.42 -5.53 -13.80
C TYR A 161 -0.82 -6.04 -12.47
N LEU A 162 0.39 -6.60 -12.53
CA LEU A 162 1.09 -7.09 -11.33
C LEU A 162 1.43 -5.95 -10.36
N ALA A 163 1.87 -4.80 -10.88
CA ALA A 163 2.13 -3.58 -10.12
C ALA A 163 0.87 -3.14 -9.37
N GLY A 164 -0.25 -3.00 -10.08
CA GLY A 164 -1.53 -2.58 -9.47
C GLY A 164 -2.00 -3.52 -8.38
N VAL A 165 -2.05 -4.83 -8.65
CA VAL A 165 -2.54 -5.83 -7.69
C VAL A 165 -1.65 -5.86 -6.44
N LEU A 166 -0.34 -5.98 -6.60
CA LEU A 166 0.59 -6.09 -5.47
C LEU A 166 0.66 -4.77 -4.68
N ALA A 167 0.63 -3.62 -5.35
CA ALA A 167 0.61 -2.32 -4.69
C ALA A 167 -0.70 -2.08 -3.90
N THR A 168 -1.85 -2.52 -4.42
CA THR A 168 -3.12 -2.43 -3.69
C THR A 168 -3.08 -3.28 -2.42
N ILE A 169 -2.58 -4.50 -2.52
CA ILE A 169 -2.41 -5.40 -1.36
C ILE A 169 -1.45 -4.77 -0.34
N ALA A 170 -0.31 -4.26 -0.80
CA ALA A 170 0.65 -3.58 0.08
C ALA A 170 0.04 -2.36 0.77
N ALA A 171 -0.78 -1.57 0.07
CA ALA A 171 -1.39 -0.36 0.59
C ALA A 171 -2.56 -0.64 1.57
N GLU A 172 -3.35 -1.68 1.34
CA GLU A 172 -4.59 -1.89 2.11
C GLU A 172 -4.45 -2.90 3.25
N VAL A 173 -3.54 -3.86 3.14
CA VAL A 173 -3.42 -4.88 4.19
C VAL A 173 -2.62 -4.36 5.39
N LYS A 174 -1.81 -3.31 5.23
CA LYS A 174 -1.08 -2.65 6.32
C LYS A 174 -0.37 -3.66 7.23
N TYR A 175 0.45 -4.53 6.64
CA TYR A 175 1.27 -5.46 7.41
C TYR A 175 2.42 -4.71 8.10
N PRO A 176 2.70 -4.92 9.40
CA PRO A 176 2.15 -5.95 10.28
C PRO A 176 0.91 -5.53 11.09
N GLU A 177 0.40 -4.30 11.00
CA GLU A 177 -0.73 -3.79 11.80
C GLU A 177 -1.97 -4.69 11.74
N LEU A 178 -2.36 -5.18 10.56
CA LEU A 178 -3.48 -6.11 10.44
C LEU A 178 -3.17 -7.48 11.06
N ALA A 179 -1.95 -7.99 10.92
CA ALA A 179 -1.55 -9.25 11.55
C ALA A 179 -1.54 -9.12 13.09
N SER A 180 -1.00 -8.01 13.61
CA SER A 180 -1.01 -7.67 15.03
C SER A 180 -2.43 -7.50 15.58
N ALA A 181 -3.32 -6.82 14.83
CA ALA A 181 -4.73 -6.66 15.20
C ALA A 181 -5.49 -8.00 15.29
N HIS A 182 -5.02 -9.02 14.56
CA HIS A 182 -5.58 -10.38 14.59
C HIS A 182 -4.74 -11.37 15.43
N GLY A 183 -3.71 -10.91 16.15
CA GLY A 183 -2.88 -11.74 17.02
C GLY A 183 -2.02 -12.79 16.29
N ILE A 184 -1.66 -12.53 15.03
CA ILE A 184 -0.90 -13.47 14.19
C ILE A 184 0.59 -13.12 14.23
N GLY A 185 1.44 -14.10 14.56
CA GLY A 185 2.88 -14.03 14.33
C GLY A 185 3.44 -15.25 13.60
N GLY A 186 4.62 -15.11 13.00
CA GLY A 186 5.25 -16.10 12.12
C GLY A 186 4.89 -15.94 10.64
N ASP A 187 5.45 -16.77 9.76
CA ASP A 187 5.48 -16.49 8.31
C ASP A 187 4.15 -16.74 7.58
N VAL A 188 3.67 -15.74 6.83
CA VAL A 188 2.54 -15.88 5.89
C VAL A 188 3.06 -15.70 4.47
N THR A 189 2.85 -16.72 3.63
CA THR A 189 3.18 -16.65 2.21
C THR A 189 1.91 -16.39 1.41
N LEU A 190 1.88 -15.23 0.76
CA LEU A 190 0.87 -14.90 -0.22
C LEU A 190 1.27 -15.50 -1.58
N ARG A 191 0.51 -16.50 -2.02
CA ARG A 191 0.65 -17.13 -3.33
C ARG A 191 -0.32 -16.49 -4.30
N PHE A 192 0.17 -15.61 -5.14
CA PHE A 192 -0.60 -14.98 -6.19
C PHE A 192 -0.51 -15.79 -7.47
N LEU A 193 -1.59 -16.47 -7.83
CA LEU A 193 -1.77 -17.11 -9.12
C LEU A 193 -2.17 -16.01 -10.11
N ALA A 194 -1.19 -15.50 -10.85
CA ALA A 194 -1.42 -14.42 -11.79
C ALA A 194 -2.16 -14.92 -13.04
N GLY A 195 -2.04 -16.20 -13.40
CA GLY A 195 -2.70 -16.81 -14.56
C GLY A 195 -4.20 -17.06 -14.38
N VAL A 196 -4.62 -17.36 -13.15
CA VAL A 196 -6.02 -17.44 -12.74
C VAL A 196 -6.13 -16.49 -11.56
N PRO A 197 -6.61 -15.23 -11.74
CA PRO A 197 -6.49 -14.15 -10.77
C PRO A 197 -7.05 -14.55 -9.41
N ARG A 198 -6.19 -15.15 -8.59
CA ARG A 198 -6.54 -15.82 -7.35
C ARG A 198 -5.36 -15.70 -6.41
N ILE A 199 -5.68 -15.46 -5.16
CA ILE A 199 -4.69 -15.43 -4.09
C ILE A 199 -4.96 -16.61 -3.17
N GLU A 200 -3.93 -17.41 -2.95
CA GLU A 200 -3.91 -18.49 -1.99
C GLU A 200 -3.02 -18.09 -0.82
N LEU A 201 -3.54 -18.30 0.38
CA LEU A 201 -2.81 -18.09 1.63
C LEU A 201 -2.13 -19.39 2.01
N GLN A 202 -0.80 -19.41 2.01
CA GLN A 202 -0.03 -20.51 2.56
C GLN A 202 0.60 -20.06 3.87
N ARG A 203 0.12 -20.61 4.98
CA ARG A 203 0.73 -20.42 6.30
C ARG A 203 2.02 -21.25 6.39
N GLY A 204 3.09 -20.64 6.87
CA GLY A 204 4.30 -21.35 7.29
C GLY A 204 4.15 -21.89 8.71
N GLU A 205 5.26 -21.96 9.45
CA GLU A 205 5.24 -22.19 10.90
C GLU A 205 4.77 -20.91 11.64
N SER A 206 3.51 -20.52 11.45
CA SER A 206 2.92 -19.43 12.23
C SER A 206 2.67 -19.89 13.66
N ARG A 207 3.20 -19.17 14.65
CA ARG A 207 2.89 -19.38 16.07
C ARG A 207 1.84 -18.35 16.47
N GLU A 208 0.74 -18.80 17.06
CA GLU A 208 -0.15 -17.89 17.78
C GLU A 208 0.63 -17.35 18.98
N TYR A 209 0.80 -16.04 19.06
CA TYR A 209 1.44 -15.41 20.21
C TYR A 209 0.37 -14.80 21.09
N GLU A 210 0.28 -15.26 22.34
CA GLU A 210 -0.40 -14.47 23.37
C GLU A 210 0.43 -13.20 23.60
N LEU A 211 -0.13 -12.04 23.24
CA LEU A 211 0.48 -10.74 23.52
C LEU A 211 0.36 -10.45 25.02
N VAL A 212 1.28 -10.99 25.82
CA VAL A 212 1.33 -10.79 27.28
C VAL A 212 1.62 -9.32 27.58
N GLY A 213 0.62 -8.60 28.11
CA GLY A 213 0.71 -7.19 28.50
C GLY A 213 -0.13 -6.22 27.65
N TRP A 214 -0.70 -6.68 26.54
CA TRP A 214 -1.65 -5.90 25.72
C TRP A 214 -3.09 -6.22 26.15
N VAL A 215 -3.55 -5.57 27.22
CA VAL A 215 -4.96 -5.65 27.64
C VAL A 215 -5.67 -4.39 27.15
N SER A 216 -6.33 -4.48 25.99
CA SER A 216 -7.45 -3.57 25.72
C SER A 216 -8.55 -3.89 26.74
N ALA A 217 -9.17 -2.86 27.31
CA ALA A 217 -10.24 -3.00 28.31
C ALA A 217 -11.39 -3.92 27.83
N ASP A 218 -11.52 -4.12 26.52
CA ASP A 218 -12.52 -4.96 25.88
C ASP A 218 -12.21 -6.48 25.91
N MET A 219 -10.97 -6.90 26.22
CA MET A 219 -10.57 -8.32 26.14
C MET A 219 -10.84 -9.14 27.42
N LEU A 220 -11.39 -8.54 28.48
CA LEU A 220 -11.65 -9.24 29.75
C LEU A 220 -12.94 -10.08 29.78
N ARG A 221 -13.84 -9.94 28.79
CA ARG A 221 -15.13 -10.66 28.78
C ARG A 221 -15.16 -11.97 28.03
N ASP A 222 -14.26 -12.20 27.06
CA ASP A 222 -14.42 -13.32 26.13
C ASP A 222 -13.20 -14.26 26.07
N ARG A 223 -13.05 -15.06 27.13
CA ARG A 223 -12.22 -16.28 27.13
C ARG A 223 -12.68 -17.34 26.11
N LYS A 224 -13.78 -17.10 25.39
CA LYS A 224 -14.32 -17.94 24.32
C LYS A 224 -13.94 -17.48 22.91
N ALA A 225 -13.15 -16.42 22.74
CA ALA A 225 -12.64 -15.97 21.44
C ALA A 225 -11.56 -16.91 20.87
N ARG A 226 -11.82 -18.22 20.82
CA ARG A 226 -11.12 -19.12 19.92
C ARG A 226 -11.62 -18.86 18.50
N ARG A 227 -10.66 -18.65 17.59
CA ARG A 227 -10.75 -18.42 16.12
C ARG A 227 -10.83 -16.96 15.69
N MET A 228 -9.70 -16.23 15.80
CA MET A 228 -9.49 -14.97 15.06
C MET A 228 -8.72 -15.13 13.74
N ALA A 229 -8.29 -16.36 13.40
CA ALA A 229 -7.59 -16.63 12.15
C ALA A 229 -8.48 -16.46 10.90
N ASP A 230 -9.77 -16.81 10.99
CA ASP A 230 -10.70 -16.71 9.85
C ASP A 230 -10.95 -15.25 9.43
N GLY A 231 -10.94 -14.31 10.38
CA GLY A 231 -11.15 -12.89 10.11
C GLY A 231 -10.00 -12.25 9.32
N PHE A 232 -8.77 -12.65 9.61
CA PHE A 232 -7.59 -12.18 8.89
C PHE A 232 -7.55 -12.70 7.45
N GLU A 233 -7.76 -14.00 7.26
CA GLU A 233 -7.78 -14.59 5.91
C GLU A 233 -8.92 -14.01 5.08
N GLN A 234 -10.07 -13.74 5.70
CA GLN A 234 -11.21 -13.10 5.06
C GLN A 234 -10.93 -11.64 4.69
N ALA A 235 -10.31 -10.86 5.58
CA ALA A 235 -9.91 -9.48 5.31
C ALA A 235 -8.91 -9.42 4.15
N LEU A 236 -7.90 -10.28 4.18
CA LEU A 236 -6.91 -10.38 3.12
C LEU A 236 -7.52 -10.83 1.80
N SER A 237 -8.38 -11.86 1.82
CA SER A 237 -9.11 -12.33 0.63
C SER A 237 -10.01 -11.25 0.06
N SER A 238 -10.61 -10.41 0.91
CA SER A 238 -11.44 -9.28 0.49
C SER A 238 -10.60 -8.22 -0.25
N VAL A 239 -9.45 -7.84 0.31
CA VAL A 239 -8.50 -6.92 -0.36
C VAL A 239 -8.01 -7.52 -1.68
N ALA A 240 -7.58 -8.78 -1.66
CA ALA A 240 -7.13 -9.52 -2.84
C ALA A 240 -8.17 -9.49 -3.96
N ASN A 241 -9.42 -9.88 -3.67
CA ASN A 241 -10.48 -9.94 -4.66
C ASN A 241 -10.81 -8.55 -5.24
N ARG A 242 -10.80 -7.49 -4.42
CA ARG A 242 -10.95 -6.12 -4.93
C ARG A 242 -9.79 -5.71 -5.83
N ALA A 243 -8.55 -6.01 -5.44
CA ALA A 243 -7.38 -5.72 -6.24
C ALA A 243 -7.45 -6.42 -7.60
N LEU A 244 -7.79 -7.71 -7.61
CA LEU A 244 -7.92 -8.51 -8.84
C LEU A 244 -9.04 -8.00 -9.76
N ALA A 245 -10.14 -7.49 -9.20
CA ALA A 245 -11.23 -6.90 -9.97
C ALA A 245 -10.93 -5.48 -10.48
N ARG A 246 -10.01 -4.75 -9.82
CA ARG A 246 -9.67 -3.36 -10.13
C ARG A 246 -8.84 -3.22 -11.41
N TYR A 247 -7.98 -4.19 -11.71
CA TYR A 247 -7.03 -4.10 -12.82
C TYR A 247 -7.39 -5.03 -13.99
N PRO A 248 -7.30 -4.56 -15.25
CA PRO A 248 -7.52 -5.41 -16.41
C PRO A 248 -6.55 -6.58 -16.44
N HIS A 249 -7.05 -7.81 -16.43
CA HIS A 249 -6.23 -9.02 -16.51
C HIS A 249 -5.67 -9.23 -17.92
N PRO A 250 -4.34 -9.31 -18.11
CA PRO A 250 -3.75 -9.57 -19.41
C PRO A 250 -3.85 -11.07 -19.75
N GLY A 251 -4.56 -11.39 -20.84
CA GLY A 251 -4.71 -12.77 -21.31
C GLY A 251 -3.41 -13.47 -21.76
N SER A 252 -2.28 -12.75 -21.77
CA SER A 252 -0.95 -13.30 -22.04
C SER A 252 -0.26 -13.88 -20.80
N ILE A 253 -0.82 -13.72 -19.60
CA ILE A 253 -0.27 -14.34 -18.40
C ILE A 253 -0.54 -15.85 -18.47
N ALA A 254 0.51 -16.66 -18.42
CA ALA A 254 0.39 -18.12 -18.41
C ALA A 254 -0.47 -18.58 -17.23
N ALA A 255 -1.33 -19.57 -17.45
CA ALA A 255 -2.29 -20.04 -16.44
C ALA A 255 -1.62 -20.55 -15.15
N ASP A 256 -0.38 -21.03 -15.25
CA ASP A 256 0.46 -21.53 -14.17
C ASP A 256 1.41 -20.47 -13.57
N ALA A 257 1.35 -19.22 -14.03
CA ALA A 257 2.17 -18.14 -13.50
C ALA A 257 1.86 -17.91 -12.02
N LEU A 258 2.82 -18.25 -11.16
CA LEU A 258 2.74 -18.11 -9.71
C LEU A 258 3.78 -17.10 -9.24
N LEU A 259 3.32 -16.08 -8.53
CA LEU A 259 4.15 -15.17 -7.76
C LEU A 259 3.97 -15.47 -6.28
N GLN A 260 5.08 -15.60 -5.56
CA GLN A 260 5.05 -15.79 -4.12
C GLN A 260 5.64 -14.56 -3.45
N VAL A 261 4.86 -13.93 -2.60
CA VAL A 261 5.33 -12.85 -1.73
C VAL A 261 5.32 -13.39 -0.31
N LYS A 262 6.51 -13.56 0.26
CA LYS A 262 6.67 -14.02 1.64
C LYS A 262 6.69 -12.80 2.55
N TYR A 263 5.76 -12.75 3.50
CA TYR A 263 5.77 -11.80 4.61
C TYR A 263 6.36 -12.52 5.82
N ASN A 264 7.54 -12.08 6.26
CA ASN A 264 8.19 -12.62 7.44
C ASN A 264 7.87 -11.72 8.64
N PHE A 265 7.47 -12.31 9.76
CA PHE A 265 7.12 -11.58 10.96
C PHE A 265 8.08 -11.96 12.07
N HIS A 266 8.88 -10.99 12.52
CA HIS A 266 9.60 -11.08 13.78
C HIS A 266 8.96 -10.09 14.72
N MET A 267 8.29 -10.55 15.76
CA MET A 267 7.94 -9.66 16.86
C MET A 267 9.25 -9.33 17.58
N GLU A 268 9.83 -8.16 17.32
CA GLU A 268 10.96 -7.68 18.11
C GLU A 268 10.50 -7.50 19.55
N GLY A 269 11.12 -8.25 20.47
CA GLY A 269 10.98 -7.98 21.90
C GLY A 269 10.80 -9.15 22.84
N GLN A 270 10.75 -10.42 22.42
CA GLN A 270 10.78 -11.53 23.38
C GLN A 270 11.64 -12.70 22.90
N MET A 271 12.78 -12.87 23.58
CA MET A 271 13.64 -14.04 23.49
C MET A 271 12.79 -15.30 23.66
N ALA A 272 12.94 -16.25 22.73
CA ALA A 272 12.49 -17.61 22.92
C ALA A 272 12.97 -18.09 24.30
N ARG A 273 12.01 -18.49 25.15
CA ARG A 273 12.34 -19.27 26.35
C ARG A 273 12.81 -20.65 25.95
#